data_AF-A0A2N2EES0-F1
#
_entry.id   AF-A0A2N2EES0-F1
#
_cell.length_a   1.000
_cell.length_b   1.000
_cell.length_c   1.000
_cell.angle_alpha   90.00
_cell.angle_beta   90.00
_cell.angle_gamma   90.00
#
_symmetry.space_group_name_H-M   'P 1'
#
loop_
_entity.id
_entity.type
_entity.pdbx_description
1 polymer ?
#
loop_
_entity_poly.entity_id
_entity_poly.type
_entity_poly.pdbx_seq_one_letter_code
_entity_poly.pdbx_strand_id
1 'polypeptide(L)' 'MKTQTIILKQVNMLCHRCVMNVISTLSQVQGIKELNVDLETHYIKFKYINSSFTRGMVKRLIKESIEGVQVGDI' A
#
# COMPACT_ATOMS: atom_id res chain seq x y z
N MET A 1 11.81 -9.21 16.37
CA MET A 1 11.56 -8.43 15.13
C MET A 1 10.55 -7.33 15.43
N LYS A 2 10.81 -6.06 15.07
CA LYS A 2 9.86 -4.95 15.29
C LYS A 2 8.94 -4.78 14.09
N THR A 3 7.63 -4.77 14.31
CA THR A 3 6.64 -4.46 13.27
C THR A 3 6.22 -3.00 13.37
N GLN A 4 6.02 -2.33 12.23
CA GLN A 4 5.42 -1.01 12.15
C GLN A 4 4.07 -1.10 11.47
N THR A 5 3.11 -0.34 12.00
CA THR A 5 1.79 -0.16 11.41
C THR A 5 1.71 1.21 10.78
N ILE A 6 1.25 1.27 9.54
CA ILE A 6 0.97 2.53 8.84
C ILE A 6 -0.50 2.55 8.48
N ILE A 7 -1.12 3.72 8.68
CA ILE A 7 -2.49 4.01 8.28
C ILE A 7 -2.42 5.18 7.30
N LEU A 8 -2.98 5.00 6.11
CA LEU A 8 -3.06 6.02 5.07
C LEU A 8 -4.52 6.27 4.74
N LYS A 9 -4.91 7.55 4.69
CA LYS A 9 -6.23 7.95 4.20
C LYS A 9 -6.12 8.26 2.71
N GLN A 10 -7.01 7.69 1.90
CA GLN A 10 -7.10 7.99 0.48
C GLN A 10 -8.40 8.68 0.14
N VAL A 11 -8.35 9.96 -0.18
CA VAL A 11 -9.56 10.74 -0.44
C VAL A 11 -10.00 10.64 -1.91
N ASN A 12 -9.09 10.29 -2.82
CA ASN A 12 -9.38 10.20 -4.25
C ASN A 12 -9.55 8.75 -4.70
N MET A 13 -10.78 8.37 -5.03
CA MET A 13 -11.13 7.36 -6.06
C MET A 13 -10.53 5.95 -5.91
N LEU A 14 -10.60 5.36 -4.72
CA LEU A 14 -10.43 3.91 -4.58
C LEU A 14 -11.63 3.17 -5.17
N CYS A 15 -11.77 3.17 -6.50
CA CYS A 15 -12.63 2.18 -7.13
C CYS A 15 -12.11 0.79 -6.78
N HIS A 16 -12.96 -0.23 -6.85
CA HIS A 16 -12.59 -1.62 -6.53
C HIS A 16 -11.25 -2.03 -7.19
N ARG A 17 -10.99 -1.55 -8.41
CA ARG A 17 -9.75 -1.82 -9.15
C ARG A 17 -8.50 -1.20 -8.50
N CYS A 18 -8.58 0.05 -8.02
CA CYS A 18 -7.46 0.71 -7.34
C CYS A 18 -7.11 0.00 -6.02
N VAL A 19 -8.11 -0.45 -5.26
CA VAL A 19 -7.88 -1.22 -4.04
C VAL A 19 -7.21 -2.55 -4.33
N MET A 20 -7.72 -3.30 -5.32
CA MET A 20 -7.11 -4.56 -5.71
C MET A 20 -5.66 -4.37 -6.17
N ASN A 21 -5.35 -3.25 -6.85
CA ASN A 21 -3.99 -2.92 -7.25
C ASN A 21 -3.09 -2.67 -6.04
N VAL A 22 -3.53 -1.83 -5.09
CA VAL A 22 -2.79 -1.57 -3.84
C VAL A 22 -2.57 -2.87 -3.06
N ILE A 23 -3.59 -3.71 -2.96
CA ILE A 23 -3.49 -5.00 -2.26
C ILE A 23 -2.47 -5.90 -2.95
N SER A 24 -2.56 -6.04 -4.27
CA SER A 24 -1.62 -6.84 -5.06
C SER A 24 -0.17 -6.36 -4.90
N THR A 25 0.07 -5.05 -5.07
CA THR A 25 1.41 -4.47 -4.92
C THR A 25 1.95 -4.68 -3.50
N LEU A 26 1.14 -4.42 -2.47
CA LEU A 26 1.56 -4.58 -1.09
C LEU A 26 1.78 -6.06 -0.73
N SER A 27 0.96 -6.98 -1.23
CA SER A 27 1.17 -8.42 -1.04
C SER A 27 2.49 -8.91 -1.62
N GLN A 28 3.04 -8.24 -2.64
CA GLN A 28 4.38 -8.54 -3.18
C GLN A 28 5.51 -7.96 -2.34
N VAL A 29 5.23 -7.00 -1.44
CA VAL A 29 6.24 -6.42 -0.55
C VAL A 29 6.61 -7.44 0.53
N GLN A 30 7.84 -7.92 0.46
CA GLN A 30 8.36 -8.87 1.43
C GLN A 30 8.43 -8.22 2.82
N GLY A 31 7.82 -8.89 3.81
CA GLY A 31 7.80 -8.42 5.19
C GLY A 31 6.48 -7.78 5.63
N ILE A 32 5.48 -7.66 4.74
CA ILE A 32 4.10 -7.38 5.17
C ILE A 32 3.55 -8.57 5.97
N LYS A 33 2.91 -8.25 7.10
CA LYS A 33 2.29 -9.19 8.03
C LYS A 33 0.78 -9.06 8.06
N GLU A 34 0.27 -7.85 7.96
CA GLU A 34 -1.16 -7.59 7.92
C GLU A 34 -1.43 -6.49 6.90
N LEU A 35 -2.51 -6.63 6.16
CA LEU A 35 -2.99 -5.65 5.19
C LEU A 35 -4.51 -5.61 5.30
N ASN A 36 -5.05 -4.42 5.54
CA ASN A 36 -6.46 -4.16 5.64
C ASN A 36 -6.77 -2.88 4.85
N VAL A 37 -7.75 -2.95 3.95
CA VAL A 37 -8.20 -1.81 3.16
C VAL A 37 -9.67 -1.63 3.44
N ASP A 38 -10.00 -0.49 4.05
CA ASP A 38 -11.35 -0.08 4.33
C ASP A 38 -11.79 0.90 3.24
N LEU A 39 -12.67 0.42 2.37
CA LEU A 39 -13.27 1.18 1.28
C LEU A 39 -14.35 2.16 1.76
N GLU A 40 -15.01 1.86 2.88
CA GLU A 40 -16.08 2.70 3.41
C GLU A 40 -15.47 3.96 4.03
N THR A 41 -14.45 3.77 4.88
CA THR A 41 -13.75 4.89 5.52
C THR A 41 -12.60 5.44 4.67
N HIS A 42 -12.25 4.76 3.58
CA HIS A 42 -11.15 5.08 2.68
C HIS A 42 -9.77 5.07 3.37
N TYR A 43 -9.56 4.12 4.28
CA TYR A 43 -8.30 3.94 4.98
C TYR A 43 -7.63 2.63 4.58
N ILE A 44 -6.33 2.73 4.31
CA ILE A 44 -5.47 1.56 4.13
C ILE A 44 -4.59 1.44 5.35
N LYS A 45 -4.68 0.29 6.03
CA LYS A 45 -3.88 -0.07 7.19
C LYS A 45 -3.05 -1.29 6.85
N PHE A 46 -1.74 -1.21 7.05
CA PHE A 46 -0.87 -2.38 6.88
C PHE A 46 0.23 -2.39 7.92
N LYS A 47 0.73 -3.59 8.19
CA LYS A 47 1.75 -3.88 9.19
C LYS A 47 2.89 -4.61 8.51
N TYR A 48 4.12 -4.14 8.72
CA TYR A 48 5.31 -4.73 8.10
C TYR A 48 6.47 -4.83 9.08
N ILE A 49 7.42 -5.74 8.82
CA ILE A 49 8.64 -5.90 9.61
C ILE A 49 9.66 -4.86 9.17
N ASN A 50 10.18 -4.09 10.13
CA ASN A 50 11.16 -3.01 9.92
C ASN A 50 12.59 -3.54 9.66
N SER A 51 12.74 -4.65 8.93
CA SER A 51 14.04 -5.25 8.64
C SER A 51 14.63 -4.82 7.31
N SER A 52 13.79 -4.39 6.34
CA SER A 52 14.24 -4.12 4.97
C SER A 52 13.54 -2.93 4.29
N PHE A 53 12.45 -2.41 4.84
CA PHE A 53 11.66 -1.32 4.23
C PHE A 53 11.54 -0.11 5.17
N THR A 54 11.85 1.08 4.64
CA THR A 54 11.65 2.35 5.34
C THR A 54 10.25 2.88 5.09
N ARG A 55 9.65 3.58 6.07
CA ARG A 55 8.32 4.22 5.96
C ARG A 55 8.11 5.00 4.66
N GLY A 56 9.15 5.67 4.16
CA GLY A 56 9.10 6.44 2.91
C GLY A 56 8.92 5.60 1.65
N MET A 57 9.58 4.44 1.58
CA MET A 57 9.48 3.53 0.44
C MET A 57 8.07 2.93 0.35
N VAL A 58 7.47 2.56 1.49
CA VAL A 58 6.12 2.02 1.49
C VAL A 58 5.06 3.06 1.14
N LYS A 59 5.20 4.30 1.63
CA LYS A 59 4.33 5.42 1.20
C LYS A 59 4.41 5.63 -0.31
N ARG A 60 5.61 5.53 -0.88
CA ARG A 60 5.84 5.72 -2.31
C ARG A 60 5.20 4.60 -3.14
N LEU A 61 5.39 3.34 -2.79
CA LEU A 61 4.75 2.20 -3.46
C LEU A 61 3.23 2.30 -3.48
N ILE A 62 2.64 2.74 -2.37
CA ILE A 62 1.20 2.92 -2.27
C ILE A 62 0.77 4.06 -3.18
N LYS A 63 1.44 5.22 -3.10
CA LYS A 63 1.18 6.36 -3.99
C LYS A 63 1.27 5.97 -5.46
N GLU A 64 2.29 5.21 -5.85
CA GLU A 64 2.49 4.69 -7.22
C GLU A 64 1.37 3.72 -7.65
N SER A 65 0.89 2.87 -6.72
CA SER A 65 -0.22 1.92 -6.97
C SER A 65 -1.58 2.60 -7.16
N ILE A 66 -1.72 3.83 -6.64
CA ILE A 66 -2.96 4.62 -6.65
C ILE A 66 -2.96 5.61 -7.81
N GLU A 67 -1.88 6.37 -7.97
CA GLU A 67 -1.77 7.43 -8.98
C GLU A 67 -1.56 6.85 -10.37
N GLY A 68 -1.40 5.53 -10.50
CA GLY A 68 -1.27 4.87 -11.78
C GLY A 68 -0.05 5.40 -12.53
N VAL A 69 1.15 5.10 -12.03
CA VAL A 69 2.31 5.21 -12.91
C VAL A 69 2.15 4.13 -13.96
N GLN A 70 1.77 4.53 -15.18
CA GLN A 70 2.08 3.76 -16.38
C GLN A 70 3.61 3.71 -16.45
N VAL A 71 4.21 2.65 -15.89
CA VAL A 71 5.48 2.18 -16.42
C VAL A 71 5.10 1.48 -17.71
N GLY A 72 4.98 2.27 -18.78
CA GLY A 72 5.11 1.70 -20.10
C GLY A 72 6.52 1.14 -20.19
N ASP A 73 6.62 -0.16 -20.44
CA ASP A 73 7.83 -0.73 -21.02
C ASP A 73 8.19 0.08 -22.27
N ILE A 74 9.36 0.73 -22.25
CA ILE A 74 10.21 1.05 -23.42
C ILE A 74 11.58 1.51 -22.91
#